data_AF-A0A7W0ZFV8-F1
#
_entry.id   AF-A0A7W0ZFV8-F1
#
_cell.length_a   1.000
_cell.length_b   1.000
_cell.length_c   1.000
_cell.angle_alpha   90.00
_cell.angle_beta   90.00
_cell.angle_gamma   90.00
#
_symmetry.space_group_name_H-M   'P 1'
#
loop_
_entity.id
_entity.type
_entity.pdbx_description
1 polymer ?
#
loop_
_entity_poly.entity_id
_entity_poly.type
_entity_poly.pdbx_seq_one_letter_code
_entity_poly.pdbx_strand_id
1 'polypeptide(L)'
;MSDHDFMPIDGWDHLEIWVGNAKQAAFFYESAFGFTRTAYAGPETGVRDRASYLLEQGDIRLVLTSGLRADSEICRWAATKGDSVRDVALSVPDATNAYRQAVQRGARGIAEPHWVEDDSGRVELATIATYGDNVH
;
A
#
# COMPACT_ATOMS: atom_id res chain seq x y z
N MET A 1 -17.54 29.78 -11.25
CA MET A 1 -16.46 29.57 -10.26
C MET A 1 -16.13 28.10 -10.36
N SER A 2 -14.96 27.75 -10.90
CA SER A 2 -14.52 26.34 -10.90
C SER A 2 -14.51 25.90 -9.44
N ASP A 3 -15.32 24.89 -9.13
CA ASP A 3 -15.34 24.27 -7.80
C ASP A 3 -13.92 23.77 -7.55
N HIS A 4 -13.18 24.45 -6.68
CA HIS A 4 -11.81 24.08 -6.38
C HIS A 4 -11.90 22.78 -5.61
N ASP A 5 -11.45 21.68 -6.22
CA ASP A 5 -11.41 20.38 -5.54
C ASP A 5 -10.60 20.56 -4.25
N PHE A 6 -11.27 20.35 -3.11
CA PHE A 6 -10.71 20.60 -1.79
C PHE A 6 -9.77 19.46 -1.35
N MET A 7 -9.85 18.31 -2.04
CA MET A 7 -9.03 17.12 -1.82
C MET A 7 -8.72 16.49 -3.18
N PRO A 8 -7.89 17.15 -4.01
CA PRO A 8 -7.55 16.63 -5.33
C PRO A 8 -6.83 15.29 -5.22
N ILE A 9 -7.20 14.37 -6.10
CA ILE A 9 -6.58 13.05 -6.25
C ILE A 9 -5.96 13.02 -7.65
N ASP A 10 -4.64 12.82 -7.71
CA ASP A 10 -3.91 12.76 -8.97
C ASP A 10 -4.11 11.41 -9.67
N GLY A 11 -4.33 10.35 -8.89
CA GLY A 11 -4.64 9.02 -9.41
C GLY A 11 -4.40 7.91 -8.40
N TRP A 12 -4.29 6.69 -8.91
CA TRP A 12 -3.88 5.53 -8.13
C TRP A 12 -2.35 5.53 -7.98
N ASP A 13 -1.85 5.23 -6.78
CA ASP A 13 -0.42 4.99 -6.59
C ASP A 13 -0.08 3.50 -6.67
N HIS A 14 -0.69 2.68 -5.81
CA HIS A 14 -0.56 1.23 -5.84
C HIS A 14 -1.70 0.52 -5.09
N LEU A 15 -1.79 -0.80 -5.28
CA LEU A 15 -2.54 -1.69 -4.41
C LEU A 15 -1.58 -2.54 -3.57
N GLU A 16 -1.71 -2.52 -2.24
CA GLU A 16 -1.03 -3.50 -1.39
C GLU A 16 -1.96 -4.68 -1.13
N ILE A 17 -1.49 -5.88 -1.47
CA ILE A 17 -2.19 -7.14 -1.29
C ILE A 17 -1.43 -7.96 -0.27
N TRP A 18 -2.11 -8.28 0.84
CA TRP A 18 -1.58 -9.15 1.86
C TRP A 18 -1.93 -10.59 1.52
N VAL A 19 -0.89 -11.41 1.36
CA VAL A 19 -0.98 -12.76 0.82
C VAL A 19 -0.22 -13.77 1.68
N GLY A 20 -0.61 -15.04 1.60
CA GLY A 20 0.04 -16.12 2.35
C GLY A 20 1.49 -16.38 1.92
N ASN A 21 1.80 -16.20 0.63
CA ASN A 21 3.15 -16.36 0.10
C ASN A 21 3.41 -15.35 -1.02
N ALA A 22 4.07 -14.23 -0.70
CA ALA A 22 4.27 -13.15 -1.65
C ALA A 22 5.17 -13.52 -2.82
N LYS A 23 6.13 -14.44 -2.62
CA LYS A 23 7.03 -14.90 -3.69
C LYS A 23 6.27 -15.73 -4.74
N GLN A 24 5.36 -16.60 -4.31
CA GLN A 24 4.53 -17.39 -5.23
C GLN A 24 3.48 -16.52 -5.91
N ALA A 25 2.84 -15.62 -5.16
CA ALA A 25 1.92 -14.65 -5.74
C ALA A 25 2.62 -13.79 -6.80
N ALA A 26 3.84 -13.32 -6.51
CA ALA A 26 4.64 -12.55 -7.48
C ALA A 26 4.87 -13.33 -8.77
N PHE A 27 5.34 -14.57 -8.65
CA PHE A 27 5.54 -15.45 -9.80
C PHE A 27 4.25 -15.66 -10.61
N PHE A 28 3.10 -15.79 -9.95
CA PHE A 28 1.81 -15.94 -10.61
C PHE A 28 1.43 -14.68 -11.42
N TYR A 29 1.53 -13.49 -10.84
CA TYR A 29 1.21 -12.24 -11.54
C TYR A 29 2.20 -11.92 -12.66
N GLU A 30 3.49 -12.20 -12.46
CA GLU A 30 4.51 -12.10 -13.53
C GLU A 30 4.17 -13.05 -14.70
N SER A 31 3.90 -14.33 -14.40
CA SER A 31 3.74 -15.36 -15.43
C SER A 31 2.39 -15.33 -16.13
N ALA A 32 1.30 -15.10 -15.40
CA ALA A 32 -0.06 -15.20 -15.91
C ALA A 32 -0.59 -13.86 -16.45
N PHE A 33 -0.12 -12.74 -15.91
CA PHE A 33 -0.63 -11.41 -16.25
C PHE A 33 0.42 -10.49 -16.88
N GLY A 34 1.68 -10.93 -16.99
CA GLY A 34 2.73 -10.17 -17.68
C GLY A 34 3.29 -8.99 -16.88
N PHE A 35 3.10 -8.98 -15.56
CA PHE A 35 3.74 -7.99 -14.70
C PHE A 35 5.27 -8.17 -14.66
N THR A 36 5.98 -7.07 -14.41
CA THR A 36 7.42 -7.09 -14.15
C THR A 36 7.67 -6.75 -12.69
N ARG A 37 8.43 -7.57 -11.97
CA ARG A 37 8.92 -7.20 -10.65
C ARG A 37 10.02 -6.15 -10.75
N THR A 38 9.81 -4.99 -10.14
CA THR A 38 10.73 -3.84 -10.23
C THR A 38 11.39 -3.48 -8.90
N ALA A 39 10.80 -3.86 -7.76
CA ALA A 39 11.42 -3.69 -6.44
C ALA A 39 11.10 -4.83 -5.48
N TYR A 40 11.89 -4.90 -4.40
CA TYR A 40 11.76 -5.89 -3.35
C TYR A 40 12.17 -5.29 -2.00
N ALA A 41 11.42 -5.63 -0.96
CA ALA A 41 11.79 -5.40 0.43
C ALA A 41 11.61 -6.70 1.23
N GLY A 42 12.65 -7.10 1.96
CA GLY A 42 12.64 -8.27 2.83
C GLY A 42 13.94 -8.41 3.64
N PRO A 43 14.23 -9.57 4.23
CA PRO A 43 15.35 -9.74 5.16
C PRO A 43 16.70 -9.35 4.58
N GLU A 44 16.89 -9.58 3.29
CA GLU A 44 18.08 -9.24 2.51
C GLU A 44 18.29 -7.73 2.38
N THR A 45 17.23 -6.94 2.56
CA THR A 45 17.22 -5.46 2.54
C THR A 45 17.07 -4.84 3.94
N GLY A 46 17.10 -5.67 5.00
CA GLY A 46 16.96 -5.21 6.39
C GLY A 46 15.53 -5.26 6.96
N VAL A 47 14.51 -5.56 6.16
CA VAL A 47 13.12 -5.73 6.61
C VAL A 47 12.90 -7.16 7.11
N ARG A 48 12.82 -7.35 8.43
CA ARG A 48 12.89 -8.69 9.04
C ARG A 48 11.55 -9.32 9.42
N ASP A 49 10.46 -8.60 9.28
CA ASP A 49 9.12 -8.99 9.71
C ASP A 49 8.19 -9.38 8.55
N ARG A 50 8.53 -8.98 7.32
CA ARG A 50 7.75 -9.20 6.10
C ARG A 50 8.63 -9.28 4.85
N ALA A 51 8.07 -9.82 3.78
CA ALA A 51 8.62 -9.74 2.42
C ALA A 51 7.56 -9.13 1.49
N SER A 52 7.95 -8.12 0.74
CA SER A 52 7.11 -7.35 -0.18
C SER A 52 7.75 -7.29 -1.57
N TYR A 53 6.97 -7.61 -2.60
CA TYR A 53 7.39 -7.56 -4.00
C TYR A 53 6.56 -6.51 -4.74
N LEU A 54 7.22 -5.52 -5.33
CA LEU A 54 6.56 -4.55 -6.21
C LEU A 54 6.54 -5.10 -7.63
N LEU A 55 5.34 -5.18 -8.20
CA LEU A 55 5.08 -5.57 -9.57
C LEU A 55 4.47 -4.41 -10.34
N GLU A 56 4.97 -4.15 -11.54
CA GLU A 56 4.51 -3.07 -12.40
C GLU A 56 4.11 -3.57 -13.80
N GLN A 57 3.04 -3.01 -14.34
CA GLN A 57 2.62 -3.18 -15.74
C GLN A 57 1.91 -1.91 -16.22
N GLY A 58 2.57 -1.13 -17.08
CA GLY A 58 2.11 0.21 -17.41
C GLY A 58 2.06 1.06 -16.14
N ASP A 59 0.93 1.72 -15.89
CA ASP A 59 0.71 2.53 -14.69
C ASP A 59 0.19 1.72 -13.49
N ILE A 60 0.03 0.40 -13.62
CA ILE A 60 -0.49 -0.46 -12.55
C ILE A 60 0.66 -0.91 -11.65
N ARG A 61 0.53 -0.66 -10.34
CA ARG A 61 1.47 -1.12 -9.32
C ARG A 61 0.79 -2.02 -8.30
N LEU A 62 1.32 -3.22 -8.11
CA LEU A 62 0.89 -4.16 -7.08
C LEU A 62 2.04 -4.43 -6.11
N VAL A 63 1.78 -4.24 -4.82
CA VAL A 63 2.71 -4.61 -3.75
C VAL A 63 2.18 -5.88 -3.09
N LEU A 64 2.85 -7.01 -3.33
CA LEU A 64 2.47 -8.30 -2.76
C LEU A 64 3.27 -8.52 -1.49
N THR A 65 2.61 -8.58 -0.34
CA THR A 65 3.25 -8.62 0.99
C THR A 65 2.85 -9.87 1.76
N SER A 66 3.83 -10.58 2.30
CA SER A 66 3.62 -11.73 3.21
C SER A 66 4.41 -11.55 4.50
N GLY A 67 3.81 -11.91 5.63
CA GLY A 67 4.47 -11.90 6.94
C GLY A 67 5.52 -13.01 7.08
N LEU A 68 6.62 -12.72 7.78
CA LEU A 68 7.71 -13.68 8.04
C LEU A 68 7.74 -14.19 9.48
N ARG A 69 6.78 -13.77 10.31
CA ARG A 69 6.65 -14.16 11.72
C ARG A 69 5.23 -14.60 12.02
N ALA A 70 5.08 -15.59 12.90
CA ALA A 70 3.78 -16.17 13.23
C ALA A 70 2.81 -15.17 13.87
N ASP A 71 3.34 -14.16 14.58
CA ASP A 71 2.58 -13.09 15.20
C ASP A 71 2.32 -11.88 14.27
N SER A 72 2.72 -11.98 13.00
CA SER A 72 2.47 -10.96 11.99
C SER A 72 0.97 -10.75 11.74
N GLU A 73 0.56 -9.48 11.66
CA GLU A 73 -0.79 -9.13 11.24
C GLU A 73 -1.09 -9.59 9.81
N ILE A 74 -0.09 -9.54 8.91
CA ILE A 74 -0.20 -10.01 7.53
C ILE A 74 -0.54 -11.49 7.49
N CYS A 75 0.10 -12.31 8.34
CA CYS A 75 -0.21 -13.73 8.45
C CYS A 75 -1.64 -13.97 8.96
N ARG A 76 -2.07 -13.24 10.00
CA ARG A 76 -3.45 -13.33 10.52
C ARG A 76 -4.49 -12.90 9.48
N TRP A 77 -4.18 -11.85 8.72
CA TRP A 77 -5.01 -11.39 7.62
C TRP A 77 -5.20 -12.47 6.57
N ALA A 78 -4.10 -12.99 6.01
CA ALA A 78 -4.16 -14.04 4.99
C ALA A 78 -4.90 -15.29 5.49
N ALA A 79 -4.76 -15.64 6.77
CA ALA A 79 -5.47 -16.77 7.37
C ALA A 79 -6.98 -16.55 7.52
N THR A 80 -7.44 -15.30 7.69
CA THR A 80 -8.85 -14.98 7.95
C THR A 80 -9.61 -14.46 6.74
N LYS A 81 -8.90 -13.91 5.75
CA LYS A 81 -9.47 -13.23 4.57
C LYS A 81 -8.99 -13.83 3.24
N GLY A 82 -8.00 -14.73 3.28
CA GLY A 82 -7.29 -15.18 2.10
C GLY A 82 -6.35 -14.10 1.55
N ASP A 83 -5.83 -14.34 0.35
CA ASP A 83 -5.02 -13.39 -0.39
C ASP A 83 -5.92 -12.23 -0.87
N SER A 84 -5.79 -11.05 -0.26
CA SER A 84 -6.69 -9.94 -0.55
C SER A 84 -6.01 -8.57 -0.43
N VAL A 85 -6.60 -7.58 -1.09
CA VAL A 85 -6.19 -6.18 -0.95
C VAL A 85 -6.31 -5.76 0.51
N ARG A 86 -5.32 -5.04 1.00
CA ARG A 86 -5.27 -4.40 2.32
C ARG A 86 -5.29 -2.88 2.20
N ASP A 87 -4.55 -2.35 1.23
CA ASP A 87 -4.37 -0.92 1.00
C ASP A 87 -4.66 -0.58 -0.46
N VAL A 88 -5.41 0.50 -0.64
CA VAL A 88 -5.71 1.09 -1.94
C VAL A 88 -5.15 2.52 -1.90
N ALA A 89 -3.87 2.66 -2.25
CA ALA A 89 -3.15 3.91 -2.13
C ALA A 89 -3.47 4.87 -3.28
N LEU A 90 -3.63 6.15 -2.91
CA LEU A 90 -3.94 7.24 -3.83
C LEU A 90 -2.78 8.22 -3.87
N SER A 91 -2.43 8.67 -5.08
CA SER A 91 -1.50 9.77 -5.27
C SER A 91 -2.25 11.09 -5.08
N VAL A 92 -1.69 11.96 -4.23
CA VAL A 92 -2.23 13.28 -3.92
C VAL A 92 -1.09 14.29 -3.87
N PRO A 93 -1.36 15.56 -4.19
CA PRO A 93 -0.31 16.60 -4.16
C PRO A 93 0.13 16.98 -2.74
N ASP A 94 -0.69 16.70 -1.72
CA ASP A 94 -0.44 17.03 -0.31
C ASP A 94 -1.18 16.02 0.60
N ALA A 95 -0.44 15.05 1.14
CA ALA A 95 -1.00 13.98 1.97
C ALA A 95 -1.49 14.52 3.32
N THR A 96 -0.81 15.53 3.87
CA THR A 96 -1.26 16.24 5.08
C THR A 96 -2.63 16.89 4.87
N ASN A 97 -2.83 17.61 3.77
CA ASN A 97 -4.11 18.23 3.45
C ASN A 97 -5.19 17.16 3.23
N ALA A 98 -4.91 16.15 2.40
CA ALA A 98 -5.83 15.05 2.11
C ALA A 98 -6.32 14.35 3.39
N TYR A 99 -5.39 13.97 4.28
CA TYR A 99 -5.70 13.35 5.56
C TYR A 99 -6.58 14.25 6.44
N ARG A 100 -6.19 15.52 6.60
CA ARG A 100 -6.95 16.49 7.40
C ARG A 100 -8.37 16.67 6.88
N GLN A 101 -8.54 16.81 5.57
CA GLN A 101 -9.87 16.96 4.96
C GLN A 101 -10.75 15.72 5.21
N ALA A 102 -10.17 14.53 5.09
CA ALA A 102 -10.87 13.27 5.34
C ALA A 102 -11.28 13.12 6.82
N VAL A 103 -10.35 13.32 7.75
CA VAL A 103 -10.60 13.18 9.19
C VAL A 103 -11.60 14.22 9.68
N GLN A 104 -11.51 15.48 9.21
CA GLN A 104 -12.48 16.52 9.55
C GLN A 104 -13.92 16.15 9.14
N ARG A 105 -14.07 15.30 8.12
CA ARG A 105 -15.37 14.82 7.62
C ARG A 105 -15.77 13.46 8.20
N GLY A 106 -15.06 12.96 9.22
CA GLY A 106 -15.43 11.76 9.96
C GLY A 106 -14.68 10.49 9.57
N ALA A 107 -13.69 10.56 8.66
CA ALA A 107 -12.81 9.43 8.45
C ALA A 107 -11.99 9.14 9.72
N ARG A 108 -11.74 7.86 10.00
CA ARG A 108 -10.89 7.44 11.12
C ARG A 108 -9.44 7.40 10.67
N GLY A 109 -8.59 8.23 11.27
CA GLY A 109 -7.14 8.18 11.05
C GLY A 109 -6.53 6.85 11.54
N ILE A 110 -5.64 6.27 10.72
CA ILE A 110 -4.85 5.08 11.07
C ILE A 110 -3.39 5.46 11.30
N ALA A 111 -2.81 6.24 10.39
CA ALA A 111 -1.48 6.83 10.53
C ALA A 111 -1.56 8.31 10.18
N GLU A 112 -1.11 9.17 11.09
CA GLU A 112 -1.01 10.61 10.83
C GLU A 112 0.04 10.88 9.74
N PRO A 113 -0.07 12.03 9.03
CA PRO A 113 0.89 12.41 8.00
C PRO A 113 2.33 12.40 8.51
N HIS A 114 3.21 11.71 7.81
CA HIS A 114 4.63 11.61 8.14
C HIS A 114 5.49 11.48 6.89
N TRP A 115 6.73 11.93 7.00
CA TRP A 115 7.72 11.81 5.93
C TRP A 115 8.51 10.50 6.07
N VAL A 116 8.72 9.84 4.94
CA VAL A 116 9.69 8.76 4.77
C VAL A 116 10.75 9.27 3.79
N GLU A 117 12.03 9.08 4.12
CA GLU A 117 13.16 9.63 3.36
C GLU A 117 14.29 8.61 3.21
N ASP A 118 14.90 8.60 2.04
CA ASP A 118 16.10 7.85 1.70
C ASP A 118 17.03 8.67 0.79
N ASP A 119 18.08 8.04 0.25
CA ASP A 119 19.06 8.70 -0.62
C ASP A 119 18.47 9.21 -1.95
N SER A 120 17.28 8.73 -2.35
CA SER A 120 16.58 9.11 -3.59
C SER A 120 15.54 10.21 -3.39
N GLY A 121 15.26 10.60 -2.14
CA GLY A 121 14.36 11.70 -1.79
C GLY A 121 13.42 11.33 -0.66
N ARG A 122 12.25 11.98 -0.65
CA ARG A 122 11.26 11.80 0.41
C ARG A 122 9.84 11.76 -0.13
N VAL A 123 8.98 11.01 0.56
CA VAL A 123 7.55 10.91 0.30
C VAL A 123 6.77 11.20 1.58
N GLU A 124 5.64 11.88 1.45
CA GLU A 124 4.72 12.11 2.56
C GLU A 124 3.60 11.08 2.48
N LEU A 125 3.35 10.36 3.58
CA LEU A 125 2.36 9.31 3.66
C LEU A 125 1.38 9.61 4.80
N ALA A 126 0.12 9.26 4.60
CA ALA A 126 -0.91 9.27 5.62
C ALA A 126 -1.89 8.13 5.34
N THR A 127 -2.59 7.65 6.37
CA THR A 127 -3.49 6.49 6.21
C THR A 127 -4.79 6.70 6.98
N ILE A 128 -5.92 6.43 6.34
CA ILE A 128 -7.26 6.44 6.92
C ILE A 128 -7.94 5.08 6.77
N ALA A 129 -8.85 4.77 7.69
CA ALA A 129 -9.68 3.58 7.59
C ALA A 129 -10.77 3.78 6.52
N THR A 130 -11.08 2.71 5.80
CA THR A 130 -12.27 2.64 4.93
C THR A 130 -13.19 1.51 5.39
N TYR A 131 -13.81 0.79 4.48
CA TYR A 131 -14.69 -0.32 4.79
C TYR A 131 -13.93 -1.55 5.32
N GLY A 132 -14.51 -2.19 6.35
CA GLY A 132 -13.92 -3.34 7.00
C GLY A 132 -12.55 -3.00 7.59
N ASP A 133 -11.55 -3.79 7.21
CA ASP A 133 -10.16 -3.61 7.67
C ASP A 133 -9.26 -3.03 6.58
N ASN A 134 -9.83 -2.57 5.46
CA ASN A 134 -9.06 -1.91 4.39
C ASN A 134 -8.72 -0.47 4.75
N VAL A 135 -7.68 0.07 4.12
CA VAL A 135 -7.26 1.47 4.26
C VAL A 135 -7.06 2.15 2.91
N HIS A 136 -6.96 3.48 2.99
CA HIS A 136 -6.49 4.40 1.96
C HIS A 136 -5.40 5.29 2.54
#